data_AF-A0A2E7JIW6-F1
#
_entry.id   AF-A0A2E7JIW6-F1
#
_cell.length_a   1.000
_cell.length_b   1.000
_cell.length_c   1.000
_cell.angle_alpha   90.00
_cell.angle_beta   90.00
_cell.angle_gamma   90.00
#
_symmetry.space_group_name_H-M   'P 1'
#
loop_
_entity.id
_entity.type
_entity.pdbx_description
1 polymer ?
#
loop_
_entity_poly.entity_id
_entity_poly.type
_entity_poly.pdbx_seq_one_letter_code
_entity_poly.pdbx_strand_id
1 'polypeptide(L)'
;MKDGLLQLLKLQEVDKQLFSLEEAKEKYPTEIGERQREIDSAGSHLAELESTLAEYEKQQRQSEREIEAGKVDLQEHEARFAVVTTNKEYDALQLEIEACKTKLADSETQLLEAVEGIQKIQEQIEEEKGAFEEIRQAQQERIDELQGQLNTMQEQVDSVEENRQTVAKDIDPKLL
;
A
#
# COMPACT_ATOMS: atom_id res chain seq x y z
N MET A 1 12.08 59.38 -22.84
CA MET A 1 10.72 58.83 -23.00
C MET A 1 10.71 57.60 -23.91
N LYS A 2 11.31 57.65 -25.12
CA LYS A 2 11.43 56.47 -26.00
C LYS A 2 12.31 55.35 -25.42
N ASP A 3 13.44 55.69 -24.82
CA ASP A 3 14.37 54.68 -24.26
C ASP A 3 13.79 53.94 -23.05
N GLY A 4 13.11 54.64 -22.13
CA GLY A 4 12.44 54.00 -20.99
C GLY A 4 11.28 53.07 -21.39
N LEU A 5 10.57 53.40 -22.49
CA LEU A 5 9.52 52.54 -23.06
C LEU A 5 10.11 51.26 -23.67
N LEU A 6 11.28 51.36 -24.31
CA LEU A 6 12.03 50.22 -24.85
C LEU A 6 12.56 49.31 -23.73
N GLN A 7 13.01 49.88 -22.60
CA GLN A 7 13.45 49.09 -21.44
C GLN A 7 12.27 48.40 -20.74
N LEU A 8 11.11 49.07 -20.60
CA LEU A 8 9.88 48.46 -20.08
C LEU A 8 9.36 47.33 -20.95
N LEU A 9 9.44 47.46 -22.28
CA LEU A 9 9.04 46.40 -23.19
C LEU A 9 9.91 45.15 -23.02
N LYS A 10 11.23 45.32 -22.88
CA LYS A 10 12.16 44.22 -22.58
C LYS A 10 11.85 43.56 -21.24
N LEU A 11 11.56 44.35 -20.20
CA LEU A 11 11.15 43.81 -18.90
C LEU A 11 9.86 42.99 -19.02
N GLN A 12 8.86 43.51 -19.75
CA GLN A 12 7.61 42.80 -19.98
C GLN A 12 7.79 41.49 -20.76
N GLU A 13 8.73 41.43 -21.70
CA GLU A 13 9.07 40.19 -22.41
C GLU A 13 9.67 39.15 -21.46
N VAL A 14 10.58 39.58 -20.58
CA VAL A 14 11.16 38.71 -19.53
C VAL A 14 10.08 38.25 -18.54
N ASP A 15 9.18 39.13 -18.12
CA ASP A 15 8.05 38.79 -17.23
C ASP A 15 7.11 37.76 -17.87
N LYS A 16 6.81 37.90 -19.17
CA LYS A 16 5.99 36.92 -19.90
C LYS A 16 6.67 35.56 -19.99
N GLN A 17 7.98 35.55 -20.24
CA GLN A 17 8.77 34.33 -20.26
C GLN A 17 8.76 33.66 -18.88
N LEU A 18 8.99 34.43 -17.81
CA LEU A 18 8.94 33.94 -16.44
C LEU A 18 7.58 33.31 -16.11
N PHE A 19 6.49 34.04 -16.38
CA PHE A 19 5.12 33.56 -16.14
C PHE A 19 4.84 32.25 -16.88
N SER A 20 5.24 32.15 -18.15
CA SER A 20 5.04 30.92 -18.93
C SER A 20 5.83 29.73 -18.41
N LEU A 21 7.03 29.96 -17.87
CA LEU A 21 7.87 28.92 -17.28
C LEU A 21 7.31 28.47 -15.92
N GLU A 22 6.84 29.40 -15.09
CA GLU A 22 6.19 29.08 -13.82
C GLU A 22 4.89 28.29 -14.02
N GLU A 23 4.04 28.68 -14.98
CA GLU A 23 2.81 27.96 -15.32
C GLU A 23 3.10 26.54 -15.85
N ALA A 24 4.16 26.37 -16.65
CA ALA A 24 4.59 25.06 -17.10
C ALA A 24 5.10 24.20 -15.93
N LYS A 25 5.84 24.81 -15.00
CA LYS A 25 6.40 24.15 -13.82
C LYS A 25 5.32 23.60 -12.88
N GLU A 26 4.20 24.29 -12.69
CA GLU A 26 3.12 23.87 -11.78
C GLU A 26 2.47 22.51 -12.14
N LYS A 27 2.60 22.07 -13.39
CA LYS A 27 2.03 20.80 -13.87
C LYS A 27 2.81 19.59 -13.35
N TYR A 28 4.14 19.72 -13.23
CA TYR A 28 5.03 18.62 -12.86
C TYR A 28 4.78 18.06 -11.44
N PRO A 29 4.64 18.89 -10.37
CA PRO A 29 4.28 18.40 -9.04
C PRO A 29 2.95 17.64 -9.00
N THR A 30 1.99 18.06 -9.81
CA THR A 30 0.67 17.41 -9.88
C THR A 30 0.80 16.03 -10.50
N GLU A 31 1.48 15.91 -11.64
CA GLU A 31 1.73 14.62 -12.29
C GLU A 31 2.55 13.68 -11.39
N ILE A 32 3.60 14.18 -10.73
CA ILE A 32 4.39 13.40 -9.76
C ILE A 32 3.50 12.89 -8.63
N GLY A 33 2.63 13.73 -8.08
CA GLY A 33 1.69 13.36 -7.03
C GLY A 33 0.69 12.30 -7.48
N GLU A 34 0.20 12.36 -8.72
CA GLU A 34 -0.67 11.33 -9.30
C GLU A 34 0.05 9.98 -9.44
N ARG A 35 1.29 9.98 -9.95
CA ARG A 35 2.10 8.75 -10.07
C ARG A 35 2.43 8.14 -8.70
N GLN A 36 2.74 8.97 -7.72
CA GLN A 36 2.96 8.48 -6.35
C GLN A 36 1.70 7.82 -5.78
N ARG A 37 0.52 8.38 -6.03
CA ARG A 37 -0.75 7.76 -5.61
C ARG A 37 -1.02 6.43 -6.30
N GLU A 38 -0.65 6.29 -7.58
CA GLU A 38 -0.75 5.00 -8.28
C GLU A 38 0.11 3.93 -7.60
N ILE A 39 1.35 4.28 -7.22
CA ILE A 39 2.23 3.39 -6.43
C ILE A 39 1.60 3.06 -5.08
N ASP A 40 1.15 4.07 -4.34
CA ASP A 40 0.58 3.88 -2.99
C ASP A 40 -0.71 3.03 -3.03
N SER A 41 -1.54 3.21 -4.06
CA SER A 41 -2.75 2.42 -4.29
C SER A 41 -2.42 0.96 -4.58
N ALA A 42 -1.43 0.69 -5.44
CA ALA A 42 -0.99 -0.66 -5.74
C ALA A 42 -0.37 -1.34 -4.50
N GLY A 43 0.39 -0.59 -3.69
CA GLY A 43 0.95 -1.08 -2.43
C GLY A 43 -0.12 -1.35 -1.36
N SER A 44 -1.23 -0.61 -1.37
CA SER A 44 -2.35 -0.84 -0.44
C SER A 44 -3.03 -2.18 -0.69
N HIS A 45 -3.15 -2.60 -1.95
CA HIS A 45 -3.73 -3.91 -2.28
C HIS A 45 -2.87 -5.07 -1.74
N LEU A 46 -1.55 -4.98 -1.89
CA LEU A 46 -0.62 -5.94 -1.29
C LEU A 46 -0.73 -5.98 0.23
N ALA A 47 -0.86 -4.82 0.89
CA ALA A 47 -1.04 -4.75 2.33
C ALA A 47 -2.36 -5.42 2.79
N GLU A 48 -3.44 -5.31 2.01
CA GLU A 48 -4.70 -6.02 2.28
C GLU A 48 -4.54 -7.54 2.17
N LEU A 49 -3.82 -8.02 1.15
CA LEU A 49 -3.52 -9.45 0.99
C LEU A 49 -2.66 -9.98 2.15
N GLU A 50 -1.62 -9.24 2.55
CA GLU A 50 -0.79 -9.59 3.71
C GLU A 50 -1.59 -9.58 5.03
N SER A 51 -2.52 -8.65 5.20
CA SER A 51 -3.44 -8.65 6.34
C SER A 51 -4.36 -9.87 6.34
N THR A 52 -4.82 -10.30 5.16
CA THR A 52 -5.68 -11.48 5.03
C THR A 52 -4.90 -12.76 5.33
N LEU A 53 -3.65 -12.85 4.86
CA LEU A 53 -2.73 -13.94 5.20
C LEU A 53 -2.56 -14.07 6.72
N ALA A 54 -2.34 -12.95 7.41
CA ALA A 54 -2.18 -12.94 8.86
C ALA A 54 -3.43 -13.46 9.61
N GLU A 55 -4.64 -13.19 9.10
CA GLU A 55 -5.86 -13.73 9.71
C GLU A 55 -5.99 -15.24 9.50
N TYR A 56 -5.65 -15.76 8.31
CA TYR A 56 -5.62 -17.20 8.09
C TYR A 56 -4.56 -17.92 8.94
N GLU A 57 -3.36 -17.34 9.11
CA GLU A 57 -2.34 -17.90 10.02
C GLU A 57 -2.82 -17.91 11.48
N LYS A 58 -3.57 -16.89 11.89
CA LYS A 58 -4.18 -16.84 13.21
C LYS A 58 -5.25 -17.89 13.36
N GLN A 59 -6.11 -18.07 12.36
CA GLN A 59 -7.11 -19.13 12.33
C GLN A 59 -6.47 -20.51 12.40
N GLN A 60 -5.40 -20.76 11.62
CA GLN A 60 -4.63 -22.01 11.66
C GLN A 60 -4.15 -22.32 13.09
N ARG A 61 -3.48 -21.36 13.75
CA ARG A 61 -2.98 -21.53 15.13
C ARG A 61 -4.10 -21.75 16.13
N GLN A 62 -5.27 -21.15 15.92
CA GLN A 62 -6.43 -21.36 16.76
C GLN A 62 -6.97 -22.78 16.59
N SER A 63 -7.21 -23.22 15.35
CA SER A 63 -7.69 -24.58 15.06
C SER A 63 -6.71 -25.65 15.57
N GLU A 64 -5.40 -25.45 15.43
CA GLU A 64 -4.38 -26.35 15.99
C GLU A 64 -4.51 -26.51 17.51
N ARG A 65 -4.70 -25.40 18.24
CA ARG A 65 -4.89 -25.43 19.70
C ARG A 65 -6.20 -26.10 20.10
N GLU A 66 -7.27 -25.83 19.37
CA GLU A 66 -8.58 -26.45 19.62
C GLU A 66 -8.53 -27.96 19.37
N ILE A 67 -7.81 -28.40 18.34
CA ILE A 67 -7.59 -29.82 18.07
C ILE A 67 -6.80 -30.48 19.19
N GLU A 68 -5.73 -29.84 19.66
CA GLU A 68 -4.91 -30.40 20.74
C GLU A 68 -5.68 -30.49 22.07
N ALA A 69 -6.41 -29.43 22.44
CA ALA A 69 -7.27 -29.43 23.61
C ALA A 69 -8.40 -30.49 23.49
N GLY A 70 -9.07 -30.54 22.34
CA GLY A 70 -10.14 -31.51 22.09
C GLY A 70 -9.65 -32.97 22.12
N LYS A 71 -8.40 -33.23 21.70
CA LYS A 71 -7.79 -34.56 21.79
C LYS A 71 -7.53 -34.98 23.24
N VAL A 72 -7.07 -34.05 24.08
CA VAL A 72 -6.89 -34.30 25.52
C VAL A 72 -8.24 -34.60 26.17
N ASP A 73 -9.26 -33.75 25.93
CA ASP A 73 -10.61 -33.95 26.47
C ASP A 73 -11.18 -35.30 26.02
N LEU A 74 -11.05 -35.64 24.74
CA LEU A 74 -11.52 -36.91 24.21
C LEU A 74 -10.87 -38.11 24.91
N GLN A 75 -9.55 -38.06 25.15
CA GLN A 75 -8.84 -39.10 25.89
C GLN A 75 -9.35 -39.24 27.33
N GLU A 76 -9.64 -38.14 28.02
CA GLU A 76 -10.21 -38.17 29.37
C GLU A 76 -11.62 -38.80 29.38
N HIS A 77 -12.47 -38.43 28.42
CA HIS A 77 -13.80 -39.02 28.28
C HIS A 77 -13.74 -40.51 27.94
N GLU A 78 -12.85 -40.93 27.03
CA GLU A 78 -12.64 -42.34 26.68
C GLU A 78 -12.10 -43.16 27.88
N ALA A 79 -11.21 -42.59 28.68
CA ALA A 79 -10.71 -43.21 29.91
C ALA A 79 -11.84 -43.39 30.94
N ARG A 80 -12.71 -42.40 31.12
CA ARG A 80 -13.89 -42.50 32.01
C ARG A 80 -14.88 -43.54 31.51
N PHE A 81 -15.13 -43.57 30.20
CA PHE A 81 -16.03 -44.54 29.57
C PHE A 81 -15.59 -45.99 29.83
N ALA A 82 -14.28 -46.27 29.82
CA ALA A 82 -13.75 -47.61 30.08
C ALA A 82 -14.00 -48.14 31.50
N VAL A 83 -14.31 -47.27 32.47
CA VAL A 83 -14.47 -47.62 33.89
C VAL A 83 -15.95 -47.59 34.35
N VAL A 84 -16.85 -47.02 33.54
CA VAL A 84 -18.27 -46.89 33.90
C VAL A 84 -19.02 -48.22 33.80
N THR A 85 -19.81 -48.52 34.84
CA THR A 85 -20.56 -49.78 34.96
C THR A 85 -22.09 -49.59 34.86
N THR A 86 -22.54 -48.34 34.75
CA THR A 86 -23.95 -47.94 34.90
C THR A 86 -24.53 -47.58 33.53
N ASN A 87 -25.58 -48.27 33.08
CA ASN A 87 -26.15 -48.07 31.72
C ASN A 87 -26.47 -46.61 31.39
N LYS A 88 -27.00 -45.83 32.35
CA LYS A 88 -27.31 -44.40 32.13
C LYS A 88 -26.07 -43.52 31.93
N GLU A 89 -24.99 -43.83 32.63
CA GLU A 89 -23.72 -43.09 32.51
C GLU A 89 -22.97 -43.49 31.24
N TYR A 90 -23.13 -44.74 30.83
CA TYR A 90 -22.61 -45.25 29.56
C TYR A 90 -23.23 -44.49 28.37
N ASP A 91 -24.57 -44.40 28.32
CA ASP A 91 -25.27 -43.69 27.24
C ASP A 91 -24.89 -42.19 27.19
N ALA A 92 -24.75 -41.56 28.36
CA ALA A 92 -24.37 -40.15 28.46
C ALA A 92 -22.92 -39.90 27.99
N LEU A 93 -21.96 -40.71 28.44
CA LEU A 93 -20.57 -40.59 28.03
C LEU A 93 -20.37 -40.91 26.54
N GLN A 94 -21.15 -41.84 25.99
CA GLN A 94 -21.10 -42.13 24.55
C GLN A 94 -21.48 -40.89 23.74
N LEU A 95 -22.55 -40.18 24.12
CA LEU A 95 -22.96 -38.94 23.47
C LEU A 95 -21.92 -37.81 23.63
N GLU A 96 -21.29 -37.70 24.80
CA GLU A 96 -20.21 -36.74 25.05
C GLU A 96 -18.99 -37.03 24.15
N ILE A 97 -18.60 -38.30 24.01
CA ILE A 97 -17.49 -38.73 23.13
C ILE A 97 -17.82 -38.43 21.67
N GLU A 98 -19.03 -38.73 21.20
CA GLU A 98 -19.47 -38.41 19.84
C GLU A 98 -19.48 -36.89 19.59
N ALA A 99 -19.91 -36.09 20.57
CA ALA A 99 -19.87 -34.63 20.48
C ALA A 99 -18.43 -34.11 20.43
N CYS A 100 -17.51 -34.65 21.22
CA CYS A 100 -16.08 -34.29 21.17
C CYS A 100 -15.45 -34.66 19.83
N LYS A 101 -15.75 -35.85 19.29
CA LYS A 101 -15.28 -36.28 17.96
C LYS A 101 -15.80 -35.37 16.85
N THR A 102 -17.06 -34.95 16.93
CA THR A 102 -17.66 -34.01 15.96
C THR A 102 -16.95 -32.66 16.00
N LYS A 103 -16.76 -32.08 17.20
CA LYS A 103 -16.03 -30.82 17.35
C LYS A 103 -14.59 -30.90 16.82
N LEU A 104 -13.90 -32.02 17.08
CA LEU A 104 -12.56 -32.24 16.54
C LEU A 104 -12.55 -32.27 15.02
N ALA A 105 -13.50 -32.98 14.40
CA ALA A 105 -13.63 -33.02 12.94
C ALA A 105 -13.93 -31.63 12.35
N ASP A 106 -14.75 -30.82 13.03
CA ASP A 106 -15.03 -29.44 12.63
C ASP A 106 -13.76 -28.57 12.70
N SER A 107 -13.00 -28.65 13.80
CA SER A 107 -11.73 -27.92 13.94
C SER A 107 -10.66 -28.40 12.95
N GLU A 108 -10.60 -29.70 12.62
CA GLU A 108 -9.72 -30.25 11.58
C GLU A 108 -10.11 -29.75 10.18
N THR A 109 -11.41 -29.61 9.91
CA THR A 109 -11.91 -29.03 8.65
C THR A 109 -11.52 -27.56 8.55
N GLN A 110 -11.69 -26.78 9.62
CA GLN A 110 -11.27 -25.38 9.66
C GLN A 110 -9.76 -25.20 9.50
N LEU A 111 -8.97 -26.12 10.06
CA LEU A 111 -7.52 -26.12 9.87
C LEU A 111 -7.15 -26.34 8.40
N LEU A 112 -7.78 -27.31 7.73
CA LEU A 112 -7.57 -27.55 6.31
C LEU A 112 -7.94 -26.34 5.46
N GLU A 113 -9.10 -25.73 5.71
CA GLU A 113 -9.54 -24.51 5.03
C GLU A 113 -8.54 -23.35 5.24
N ALA A 114 -8.03 -23.18 6.45
CA ALA A 114 -7.03 -22.15 6.75
C ALA A 114 -5.72 -22.40 5.99
N VAL A 115 -5.22 -23.63 5.97
CA VAL A 115 -3.99 -24.00 5.25
C VAL A 115 -4.14 -23.81 3.74
N GLU A 116 -5.27 -24.22 3.16
CA GLU A 116 -5.56 -23.97 1.75
C GLU A 116 -5.68 -22.47 1.43
N GLY A 117 -6.31 -21.70 2.33
CA GLY A 117 -6.41 -20.25 2.23
C GLY A 117 -5.04 -19.57 2.24
N ILE A 118 -4.16 -19.98 3.16
CA ILE A 118 -2.76 -19.51 3.25
C ILE A 118 -2.04 -19.76 1.92
N GLN A 119 -2.10 -20.99 1.39
CA GLN A 119 -1.42 -21.34 0.14
C GLN A 119 -1.89 -20.46 -1.03
N LYS A 120 -3.21 -20.29 -1.19
CA LYS A 120 -3.80 -19.46 -2.25
C LYS A 120 -3.38 -18.00 -2.13
N ILE A 121 -3.42 -17.44 -0.92
CA ILE A 121 -3.06 -16.04 -0.71
C ILE A 121 -1.55 -15.83 -0.87
N GLN A 122 -0.71 -16.78 -0.46
CA GLN A 122 0.73 -16.69 -0.69
C GLN A 122 1.06 -16.67 -2.19
N GLU A 123 0.40 -17.49 -3.00
CA GLU A 123 0.55 -17.47 -4.46
C GLU A 123 0.10 -16.11 -5.03
N GLN A 124 -1.06 -15.61 -4.61
CA GLN A 124 -1.55 -14.29 -5.00
C GLN A 124 -0.60 -13.15 -4.60
N ILE A 125 -0.04 -13.19 -3.39
CA ILE A 125 0.92 -12.19 -2.92
C ILE A 125 2.17 -12.20 -3.79
N GLU A 126 2.71 -13.37 -4.16
CA GLU A 126 3.90 -13.43 -5.02
C GLU A 126 3.62 -12.90 -6.42
N GLU A 127 2.46 -13.22 -7.02
CA GLU A 127 2.04 -12.67 -8.31
C GLU A 127 1.86 -11.15 -8.26
N GLU A 128 1.12 -10.66 -7.26
CA GLU A 128 0.86 -9.22 -7.08
C GLU A 128 2.13 -8.45 -6.71
N LYS A 129 3.08 -9.06 -5.99
CA LYS A 129 4.39 -8.45 -5.70
C LYS A 129 5.17 -8.20 -6.98
N GLY A 130 5.19 -9.17 -7.88
CA GLY A 130 5.82 -9.00 -9.20
C GLY A 130 5.18 -7.85 -9.98
N ALA A 131 3.84 -7.84 -10.09
CA ALA A 131 3.11 -6.78 -10.77
C ALA A 131 3.33 -5.40 -10.13
N PHE A 132 3.33 -5.33 -8.79
CA PHE A 132 3.60 -4.11 -8.04
C PHE A 132 5.02 -3.59 -8.28
N GLU A 133 6.04 -4.46 -8.27
CA GLU A 133 7.41 -4.04 -8.53
C GLU A 133 7.58 -3.46 -9.94
N GLU A 134 6.95 -4.06 -10.95
CA GLU A 134 6.95 -3.52 -12.32
C GLU A 134 6.28 -2.14 -12.39
N ILE A 135 5.08 -1.99 -11.81
CA ILE A 135 4.37 -0.71 -11.76
C ILE A 135 5.21 0.32 -11.00
N ARG A 136 5.72 -0.05 -9.82
CA ARG A 136 6.53 0.84 -8.98
C ARG A 136 7.77 1.30 -9.72
N GLN A 137 8.48 0.40 -10.39
CA GLN A 137 9.68 0.77 -11.14
C GLN A 137 9.34 1.72 -12.29
N ALA A 138 8.34 1.39 -13.10
CA ALA A 138 7.94 2.24 -14.24
C ALA A 138 7.49 3.64 -13.79
N GLN A 139 6.70 3.71 -12.71
CA GLN A 139 6.26 4.99 -12.16
C GLN A 139 7.39 5.76 -11.49
N GLN A 140 8.31 5.09 -10.79
CA GLN A 140 9.46 5.74 -10.16
C GLN A 140 10.42 6.32 -11.20
N GLU A 141 10.73 5.57 -12.26
CA GLU A 141 11.53 6.08 -13.38
C GLU A 141 10.89 7.34 -13.98
N ARG A 142 9.57 7.34 -14.15
CA ARG A 142 8.85 8.51 -14.64
C ARG A 142 8.87 9.68 -13.66
N ILE A 143 8.74 9.42 -12.36
CA ILE A 143 8.85 10.44 -11.31
C ILE A 143 10.24 11.07 -11.35
N ASP A 144 11.30 10.27 -11.46
CA ASP A 144 12.69 10.75 -11.49
C ASP A 144 12.94 11.61 -12.74
N GLU A 145 12.40 11.23 -13.90
CA GLU A 145 12.41 12.06 -15.11
C GLU A 145 11.71 13.41 -14.91
N LEU A 146 10.50 13.40 -14.34
CA LEU A 146 9.71 14.60 -14.10
C LEU A 146 10.41 15.52 -13.08
N GLN A 147 11.05 14.95 -12.05
CA GLN A 147 11.85 15.71 -11.09
C GLN A 147 13.08 16.33 -11.75
N GLY A 148 13.76 15.61 -12.64
CA GLY A 148 14.87 16.15 -13.42
C GLY A 148 14.45 17.32 -14.32
N GLN A 149 13.30 17.19 -14.98
CA GLN A 149 12.71 18.27 -15.78
C GLN A 149 12.33 19.47 -14.93
N LEU A 150 11.73 19.24 -13.75
CA LEU A 150 11.36 20.28 -12.81
C LEU A 150 12.58 21.05 -12.31
N ASN A 151 13.68 20.36 -11.98
CA ASN A 151 14.93 20.99 -11.57
C ASN A 151 15.53 21.84 -12.69
N THR A 152 15.56 21.31 -13.92
CA THR A 152 16.04 22.06 -15.10
C THR A 152 15.19 23.29 -15.35
N MET A 153 13.86 23.19 -15.23
CA MET A 153 12.97 24.34 -15.33
C MET A 153 13.18 25.34 -14.20
N GLN A 154 13.45 24.88 -12.98
CA GLN A 154 13.78 25.77 -11.87
C GLN A 154 15.04 26.58 -12.15
N GLU A 155 16.11 25.95 -12.64
CA GLU A 155 17.34 26.63 -13.02
C GLU A 155 17.09 27.68 -14.13
N GLN A 156 16.20 27.38 -15.09
CA GLN A 156 15.79 28.34 -16.11
C GLN A 156 15.02 29.52 -15.52
N VAL A 157 14.07 29.27 -14.61
CA VAL A 157 13.33 30.32 -13.91
C VAL A 157 14.29 31.22 -13.13
N ASP A 158 15.21 30.64 -12.35
CA ASP A 158 16.20 31.39 -11.57
C ASP A 158 17.08 32.27 -12.48
N SER A 159 17.51 31.75 -13.63
CA SER A 159 18.29 32.52 -14.61
C SER A 159 17.48 33.67 -15.22
N VAL A 160 16.21 33.44 -15.54
CA VAL A 160 15.31 34.47 -16.08
C VAL A 160 14.99 35.52 -15.01
N GLU A 161 14.86 35.14 -13.74
CA GLU A 161 14.72 36.08 -12.62
C GLU A 161 15.97 36.95 -12.44
N GLU A 162 17.16 36.37 -12.53
CA GLU A 162 18.41 37.13 -12.44
C GLU A 162 18.54 38.14 -13.61
N ASN A 163 18.17 37.70 -14.82
CA ASN A 163 18.08 38.58 -15.98
C ASN A 163 17.05 39.69 -15.76
N ARG A 164 15.88 39.38 -15.20
CA ARG A 164 14.83 40.35 -14.85
C ARG A 164 15.37 41.41 -13.88
N GLN A 165 16.05 40.99 -12.82
CA GLN A 165 16.65 41.90 -11.85
C GLN A 165 17.71 42.81 -12.48
N THR A 166 18.50 42.27 -13.43
CA THR A 166 19.50 43.05 -14.15
C THR A 166 18.85 44.11 -15.05
N VAL A 167 17.83 43.72 -15.83
CA VAL A 167 17.10 44.65 -16.70
C VAL A 167 16.35 45.72 -15.89
N ALA A 168 15.78 45.34 -14.74
CA ALA A 168 15.05 46.27 -13.87
C ALA A 168 15.95 47.34 -13.22
N LYS A 169 17.22 47.03 -12.93
CA LYS A 169 18.17 48.00 -12.34
C LYS A 169 18.45 49.21 -13.24
N ASP A 170 18.34 49.03 -14.55
CA ASP A 170 18.62 50.06 -15.55
C ASP A 170 17.38 50.93 -15.88
N ILE A 171 16.23 50.67 -15.24
CA ILE A 171 14.96 51.39 -15.45
C ILE A 171 14.75 52.43 -14.35
N ASP A 172 14.28 53.62 -14.71
CA ASP A 172 13.91 54.66 -13.74
C ASP A 172 12.84 54.12 -12.76
N PRO A 173 13.05 54.18 -11.44
CA PRO A 173 12.09 53.72 -10.43
C PRO A 173 10.69 54.35 -10.52
N LYS A 174 10.56 55.50 -11.19
CA LYS A 174 9.25 56.14 -11.44
C LYS A 174 8.48 55.54 -12.61
N LEU A 175 9.12 54.67 -13.40
CA LEU A 175 8.55 54.01 -14.56
C LEU A 175 8.27 52.51 -14.33
N LEU A 176 8.85 51.92 -13.28
CA LEU A 176 8.64 50.53 -12.83
C LEU A 176 7.30 50.34 -12.13
#